data_AF-A0AAD6TIY1-F1
#
_entry.id   AF-A0AAD6TIY1-F1
#
_cell.length_a   1.000
_cell.length_b   1.000
_cell.length_c   1.000
_cell.angle_alpha   90.00
_cell.angle_beta   90.00
_cell.angle_gamma   90.00
#
_symmetry.space_group_name_H-M   'P 1'
#
loop_
_entity.id
_entity.type
_entity.pdbx_description
1 polymer ?
#
loop_
_entity_poly.entity_id
_entity_poly.type
_entity_poly.pdbx_seq_one_letter_code
_entity_poly.pdbx_strand_id
1 'polypeptide(L)'
;MAGSGTFECVDIQNSLESCGGCVGGSPSTGEDCSAIPGADAVSCTQGRCRVTECRGNLTVSAYGNSCVEGVISNPRGGKGIFRRHSA
;
A
#
# COMPACT_ATOMS: atom_id res chain seq x y z
N MET A 1 12.37 -29.30 -12.43
CA MET A 1 11.25 -28.41 -12.10
C MET A 1 10.65 -28.91 -10.79
N ALA A 2 10.64 -28.12 -9.72
CA ALA A 2 9.91 -28.44 -8.49
C ALA A 2 9.22 -27.16 -8.01
N GLY A 3 8.00 -26.95 -8.51
CA GLY A 3 7.08 -25.96 -7.97
C GLY A 3 6.72 -26.38 -6.55
N SER A 4 7.35 -25.72 -5.59
CA SER A 4 7.10 -25.92 -4.18
C SER A 4 5.91 -25.05 -3.81
N GLY A 5 4.70 -25.57 -4.01
CA GLY A 5 3.46 -25.00 -3.50
C GLY A 5 3.36 -25.19 -1.99
N THR A 6 4.32 -24.63 -1.25
CA THR A 6 4.31 -24.66 0.21
C THR A 6 3.45 -23.50 0.68
N PHE A 7 2.23 -23.78 1.11
CA PHE A 7 1.46 -22.92 2.03
C PHE A 7 2.05 -22.93 3.46
N GLU A 8 3.36 -23.15 3.55
CA GLU A 8 4.10 -23.02 4.78
C GLU A 8 4.39 -21.54 4.92
N CYS A 9 4.19 -20.98 6.11
CA CYS A 9 4.46 -19.59 6.44
C CYS A 9 5.97 -19.30 6.36
N VAL A 10 6.51 -19.27 5.13
CA VAL A 10 7.93 -19.26 4.81
C VAL A 10 8.49 -17.85 4.93
N ASP A 11 7.66 -16.81 4.72
CA ASP A 11 8.13 -15.43 4.86
C ASP A 11 6.97 -14.42 5.05
N ILE A 12 6.48 -14.25 6.28
CA ILE A 12 5.47 -13.21 6.61
C ILE A 12 6.03 -11.78 6.46
N GLN A 13 7.31 -11.63 6.10
CA GLN A 13 8.00 -10.35 5.97
C GLN A 13 8.02 -9.84 4.52
N ASN A 14 7.92 -10.73 3.53
CA ASN A 14 8.00 -10.45 2.09
C ASN A 14 6.87 -11.10 1.27
N SER A 15 6.13 -12.09 1.80
CA SER A 15 5.01 -12.71 1.08
C SER A 15 3.76 -11.83 1.12
N LEU A 16 3.16 -11.61 -0.04
CA LEU A 16 1.96 -10.77 -0.20
C LEU A 16 0.69 -11.42 0.37
N GLU A 17 0.55 -12.74 0.22
CA GLU A 17 -0.61 -13.54 0.67
C GLU A 17 -0.58 -13.87 2.17
N SER A 18 0.50 -13.54 2.87
CA SER A 18 0.66 -13.79 4.31
C SER A 18 1.46 -12.68 4.98
N CYS A 19 1.28 -11.45 4.51
CA CYS A 19 2.03 -10.31 5.00
C CYS A 19 1.57 -9.96 6.42
N GLY A 20 2.50 -9.89 7.37
CA GLY A 20 2.17 -9.49 8.76
C GLY A 20 1.64 -10.62 9.64
N GLY A 21 1.40 -11.81 9.09
CA GLY A 21 1.00 -12.97 9.89
C GLY A 21 0.62 -14.21 9.06
N CYS A 22 0.55 -15.34 9.75
CA CYS A 22 0.21 -16.63 9.17
C CYS A 22 -1.31 -16.85 9.25
N VAL A 23 -1.92 -17.31 8.16
CA VAL A 23 -3.36 -17.60 8.09
C VAL A 23 -3.65 -18.83 8.97
N GLY A 24 -3.91 -18.62 10.27
CA GLY A 24 -4.17 -19.69 11.24
C GLY A 24 -3.43 -19.59 12.57
N GLY A 25 -2.50 -18.64 12.72
CA GLY A 25 -1.89 -18.30 14.01
C GLY A 25 -2.64 -17.16 14.68
N SER A 26 -2.95 -17.28 15.98
CA SER A 26 -3.51 -16.18 16.78
C SER A 26 -2.40 -15.26 17.28
N PRO A 27 -2.47 -13.93 17.06
CA PRO A 27 -3.53 -13.21 16.34
C PRO A 27 -3.40 -13.38 14.83
N SER A 28 -4.54 -13.52 14.15
CA SER A 28 -4.65 -13.60 12.69
C SER A 28 -4.29 -12.24 12.06
N THR A 29 -3.01 -11.87 12.11
CA THR A 29 -2.47 -10.61 11.57
C THR A 29 -2.00 -10.73 10.12
N GLY A 30 -2.15 -11.89 9.50
CA GLY A 30 -1.88 -12.07 8.08
C GLY A 30 -2.95 -11.38 7.25
N GLU A 31 -2.55 -10.35 6.50
CA GLU A 31 -3.39 -9.68 5.50
C GLU A 31 -2.86 -9.96 4.09
N ASP A 32 -3.79 -10.14 3.14
CA ASP A 32 -3.46 -10.32 1.74
C ASP A 32 -3.30 -8.95 1.07
N CYS A 33 -2.05 -8.52 0.89
CA CYS A 33 -1.76 -7.23 0.27
C CYS A 33 -2.13 -7.19 -1.22
N SER A 34 -2.28 -8.34 -1.88
CA SER A 34 -2.61 -8.41 -3.31
C SER A 34 -4.09 -8.12 -3.57
N ALA A 35 -4.93 -8.30 -2.55
CA ALA A 35 -6.35 -7.98 -2.60
C ALA A 35 -6.65 -6.46 -2.50
N ILE A 36 -5.64 -5.59 -2.40
CA ILE A 36 -5.83 -4.15 -2.31
C ILE A 36 -6.47 -3.64 -3.62
N PRO A 37 -7.70 -3.10 -3.58
CA PRO A 37 -8.41 -2.68 -4.78
C PRO A 37 -7.69 -1.50 -5.44
N GLY A 38 -7.38 -1.67 -6.73
CA GLY A 38 -6.72 -0.64 -7.53
C GLY A 38 -5.21 -0.54 -7.33
N ALA A 39 -4.59 -1.42 -6.54
CA ALA A 39 -3.14 -1.56 -6.54
C ALA A 39 -2.70 -2.40 -7.75
N ASP A 40 -1.66 -1.95 -8.45
CA ASP A 40 -1.07 -2.67 -9.59
C ASP A 40 0.19 -3.42 -9.14
N ALA A 41 1.01 -2.76 -8.31
CA ALA A 41 2.15 -3.38 -7.65
C ALA A 41 2.11 -3.12 -6.14
N VAL A 42 2.27 -4.19 -5.39
CA VAL A 42 2.33 -4.21 -3.93
C VAL A 42 3.55 -4.99 -3.48
N SER A 43 4.03 -4.69 -2.29
CA SER A 43 5.18 -5.37 -1.68
C SER A 43 4.90 -5.52 -0.19
N CYS A 44 5.17 -6.69 0.36
CA CYS A 44 5.22 -6.87 1.80
C CYS A 44 6.62 -6.46 2.26
N THR A 45 6.71 -5.59 3.26
CA THR A 45 8.00 -5.21 3.85
C THR A 45 7.86 -5.21 5.35
N GLN A 46 8.64 -6.05 6.04
CA GLN A 46 8.63 -6.12 7.50
C GLN A 46 7.25 -6.53 8.06
N GLY A 47 6.49 -7.32 7.28
CA GLY A 47 5.12 -7.71 7.63
C GLY A 47 4.11 -6.57 7.51
N ARG A 48 4.38 -5.59 6.65
CA ARG A 48 3.45 -4.50 6.32
C ARG A 48 3.24 -4.40 4.83
N CYS A 49 1.99 -4.30 4.39
CA CYS A 49 1.65 -4.03 3.01
C CYS A 49 2.10 -2.63 2.61
N ARG A 50 2.87 -2.57 1.52
CA ARG A 50 3.32 -1.32 0.91
C ARG A 50 3.00 -1.34 -0.57
N VAL A 51 2.11 -0.45 -0.98
CA VAL A 51 1.77 -0.22 -2.37
C VAL A 51 2.90 0.57 -3.02
N THR A 52 3.47 0.01 -4.08
CA THR A 52 4.51 0.66 -4.90
C THR A 52 3.91 1.28 -6.16
N GLU A 53 2.85 0.68 -6.71
CA GLU A 53 2.17 1.16 -7.90
C GLU A 53 0.66 0.96 -7.81
N CYS A 54 -0.10 1.96 -8.27
CA CYS A 54 -1.56 1.91 -8.35
C CYS A 54 -1.98 1.88 -9.82
N ARG A 55 -3.11 1.21 -10.09
CA ARG A 55 -3.65 1.02 -11.43
C ARG A 55 -4.25 2.32 -11.97
N GLY A 56 -3.94 2.68 -13.21
CA GLY A 56 -4.58 3.84 -13.88
C GLY A 56 -4.12 5.20 -13.31
N ASN A 57 -5.08 6.07 -12.96
CA ASN A 57 -4.86 7.42 -12.42
C ASN A 57 -4.98 7.48 -10.88
N LEU A 58 -4.90 6.32 -10.22
CA LEU A 58 -4.88 6.21 -8.76
C LEU A 58 -3.50 6.61 -8.21
N THR A 59 -3.48 7.21 -7.03
CA THR A 59 -2.24 7.60 -6.33
C THR A 59 -2.13 6.83 -5.01
N VAL A 60 -0.91 6.44 -4.65
CA VAL A 60 -0.61 5.80 -3.36
C VAL A 60 -0.94 6.77 -2.22
N SER A 61 -1.77 6.30 -1.27
CA SER A 61 -2.13 7.06 -0.07
C SER A 61 -0.90 7.43 0.77
N ALA A 62 -1.00 8.45 1.62
CA ALA A 62 0.08 8.86 2.52
C ALA A 62 0.54 7.71 3.45
N TYR A 63 -0.35 6.77 3.74
CA TYR A 63 -0.06 5.57 4.54
C TYR A 63 0.61 4.44 3.75
N GLY A 64 0.60 4.50 2.42
CA GLY A 64 1.24 3.50 1.56
C GLY A 64 0.54 2.15 1.52
N ASN A 65 -0.69 2.02 2.03
CA ASN A 65 -1.44 0.76 2.13
C ASN A 65 -2.72 0.73 1.28
N SER A 66 -2.97 1.78 0.50
CA SER A 66 -4.20 1.97 -0.25
C SER A 66 -3.98 2.87 -1.45
N CYS A 67 -4.72 2.59 -2.51
CA CYS A 67 -4.78 3.43 -3.71
C CYS A 67 -6.03 4.31 -3.62
N VAL A 68 -5.82 5.62 -3.68
CA VAL A 68 -6.91 6.61 -3.66
C VAL A 68 -6.95 7.31 -5.00
N GLU A 69 -8.15 7.61 -5.51
CA GLU A 69 -8.26 8.33 -6.79
C GLU A 69 -7.55 9.67 -6.67
N GLY A 70 -6.67 9.94 -7.62
CA GLY A 70 -5.97 11.20 -7.79
C GLY A 70 -6.90 12.33 -8.22
N VAL A 71 -8.13 12.39 -7.69
CA VAL A 71 -8.85 13.65 -7.55
C VAL A 71 -8.05 14.52 -6.59
N ILE A 72 -6.93 15.04 -7.09
CA ILE A 72 -6.06 16.02 -6.44
C ILE A 72 -5.65 15.68 -5.00
N SER A 73 -4.79 14.68 -4.80
CA SER A 73 -3.66 14.89 -3.87
C SER A 73 -2.76 15.97 -4.47
N ASN A 74 -3.27 17.19 -4.55
CA ASN A 74 -2.55 18.38 -4.95
C ASN A 74 -1.95 18.96 -3.67
N PRO A 75 -0.67 18.71 -3.34
CA PRO A 75 -0.03 19.43 -2.24
C PRO A 75 0.16 20.93 -2.53
N ARG A 76 -0.34 21.49 -3.65
CA ARG A 76 -0.05 22.87 -4.09
C ARG A 76 -1.23 23.65 -4.67
N GLY A 77 -2.44 23.45 -4.15
CA GLY A 77 -3.61 24.27 -4.47
C GLY A 77 -3.83 25.42 -3.49
N GLY A 78 -2.81 26.24 -3.25
CA GLY A 78 -2.93 27.30 -2.26
C GLY A 78 -1.70 28.18 -2.12
N LYS A 79 -1.21 28.74 -3.23
CA LYS A 79 -0.43 29.98 -3.19
C LYS A 79 -1.34 31.08 -2.63
N GLY A 80 -1.46 31.14 -1.31
CA GLY A 80 -1.90 32.31 -0.57
C GLY A 80 -0.79 33.37 -0.64
N ILE A 81 -0.60 33.93 -1.83
CA ILE A 81 0.09 35.20 -2.01
C ILE A 81 -0.69 36.25 -1.22
N PHE A 82 -0.29 36.47 0.04
CA PHE A 82 -0.69 37.67 0.78
C PHE A 82 -0.06 38.86 0.03
N ARG A 83 -0.84 39.39 -0.92
CA ARG A 83 -0.52 40.59 -1.66
C ARG A 83 -0.51 41.74 -0.65
N ARG A 84 0.67 42.32 -0.50
CA ARG A 84 0.97 43.66 -0.01
C ARG A 84 -0.16 44.64 -0.36
N HIS A 85 -0.67 45.40 0.61
CA HIS A 85 -1.36 46.72 0.60
C HIS A 85 -1.72 46.99 2.09
N SER A 86 -1.45 48.12 2.75
CA SER A 86 -1.64 49.51 2.35
C SER A 86 -0.81 50.49 3.21
N ALA A 87 -0.56 51.65 2.60
CA ALA A 87 -0.33 53.01 3.12
C ALA A 87 0.70 53.23 4.24
#